data_AF-V8NML4-F1
#
_entry.id   AF-V8NML4-F1
#
_cell.length_a   1.000
_cell.length_b   1.000
_cell.length_c   1.000
_cell.angle_alpha   90.00
_cell.angle_beta   90.00
_cell.angle_gamma   90.00
#
_symmetry.space_group_name_H-M   'P 1'
#
loop_
_entity.id
_entity.type
_entity.pdbx_description
1 polymer ?
#
loop_
_entity_poly.entity_id
_entity_poly.type
_entity_poly.pdbx_seq_one_letter_code
_entity_poly.pdbx_strand_id
1 'polypeptide(L)'
;MIAVVKPYEKMNLKQLKEAEDDFDEEDLKAVETYSIPMCTLVNTHLSLLAIKFPETKFVKAIAKSCIENYHDNCLPTIFVYKDGKIEGKLIGVVEFGGTAITVEGFVVSDLEWKLAEFGAIKTDLEENPRKGIKDMMMSSLRKASIDDN
;
A
#
# COMPACT_ATOMS: atom_id res chain seq x y z
N MET A 1 -0.72 9.60 -5.47
CA MET A 1 0.07 9.63 -4.22
C MET A 1 1.09 8.50 -4.22
N ILE A 2 2.31 8.79 -3.79
CA ILE A 2 3.36 7.80 -3.51
C ILE A 2 3.50 7.71 -1.99
N ALA A 3 3.45 6.50 -1.44
CA ALA A 3 3.77 6.26 -0.04
C ALA A 3 5.13 5.55 0.09
N VAL A 4 5.87 5.92 1.13
CA VAL A 4 7.19 5.38 1.42
C VAL A 4 7.14 4.79 2.82
N VAL A 5 7.43 3.49 2.91
CA VAL A 5 7.50 2.74 4.16
C VAL A 5 8.96 2.46 4.45
N LYS A 6 9.45 2.84 5.64
CA LYS A 6 10.83 2.59 6.09
C LYS A 6 10.82 1.99 7.49
N PRO A 7 11.61 0.95 7.81
CA PRO A 7 11.78 0.52 9.18
C PRO A 7 12.43 1.65 9.98
N TYR A 8 11.98 1.80 11.22
CA TYR A 8 12.40 2.87 12.10
C TYR A 8 13.82 2.61 12.61
N GLU A 9 14.80 3.21 11.95
CA GLU A 9 16.12 3.44 12.53
C GLU A 9 16.01 4.64 13.48
N LYS A 10 16.35 4.47 14.76
CA LYS A 10 16.21 5.48 15.84
C LYS A 10 16.42 6.92 15.34
N MET A 11 15.33 7.64 15.09
CA MET A 11 15.34 9.08 14.87
C MET A 11 15.14 9.79 16.21
N ASN A 12 15.75 10.96 16.36
CA ASN A 12 15.49 11.82 17.52
C ASN A 12 14.13 12.54 17.34
N LEU A 13 13.48 12.89 18.46
CA LEU A 13 12.16 13.54 18.49
C LEU A 13 12.07 14.85 17.67
N LYS A 14 13.21 15.48 17.38
CA LYS A 14 13.28 16.73 16.63
C LYS A 14 13.07 16.50 15.13
N GLN A 15 13.67 15.43 14.60
CA GLN A 15 13.53 15.02 13.20
C GLN A 15 12.16 14.43 12.86
N LEU A 16 11.41 13.97 13.86
CA LEU A 16 10.02 13.54 13.69
C LEU A 16 9.08 14.75 13.53
N LYS A 17 9.25 15.79 14.35
CA LYS A 17 8.47 17.04 14.24
C LYS A 17 8.75 17.80 12.95
N GLU A 18 10.01 17.86 12.52
CA GLU A 18 10.40 18.49 11.23
C GLU A 18 9.76 17.80 10.01
N ALA A 19 9.32 16.54 10.12
CA ALA A 19 8.66 15.83 9.01
C ALA A 19 7.12 15.98 8.99
N GLU A 20 6.53 16.52 10.06
CA GLU A 20 5.07 16.72 10.18
C GLU A 20 4.64 18.16 9.85
N ASP A 21 5.55 19.14 9.95
CA ASP A 21 5.24 20.58 9.83
C ASP A 21 5.31 21.18 8.40
N ASP A 22 5.73 20.41 7.38
CA ASP A 22 5.84 20.89 5.98
C ASP A 22 4.67 20.43 5.08
N PHE A 23 3.43 20.37 5.59
CA PHE A 23 2.24 20.19 4.74
C PHE A 23 1.48 21.52 4.65
N ASP A 24 1.68 22.25 3.56
CA ASP A 24 0.97 23.50 3.33
C ASP A 24 -0.46 23.29 2.79
N GLU A 25 -1.22 24.39 2.70
CA GLU A 25 -2.61 24.37 2.22
C GLU A 25 -2.72 23.94 0.74
N GLU A 26 -1.64 24.09 -0.01
CA GLU A 26 -1.52 23.70 -1.41
C GLU A 26 -1.32 22.19 -1.55
N ASP A 27 -0.55 21.56 -0.66
CA ASP A 27 -0.43 20.12 -0.52
C ASP A 27 -1.76 19.47 -0.10
N LEU A 28 -2.48 20.08 0.85
CA LEU A 28 -3.84 19.66 1.22
C LEU A 28 -4.80 19.69 0.03
N LYS A 29 -4.77 20.78 -0.73
CA LYS A 29 -5.61 20.95 -1.92
C LYS A 29 -5.21 20.02 -3.06
N ALA A 30 -3.93 19.71 -3.22
CA ALA A 30 -3.45 18.74 -4.20
C ALA A 30 -3.84 17.30 -3.82
N VAL A 31 -3.79 16.94 -2.53
CA VAL A 31 -4.33 15.67 -2.03
C VAL A 31 -5.83 15.54 -2.35
N GLU A 32 -6.59 16.63 -2.18
CA GLU A 32 -8.03 16.65 -2.47
C GLU A 32 -8.36 16.64 -3.97
N THR A 33 -7.57 17.34 -4.79
CA THR A 33 -7.77 17.47 -6.25
C THR A 33 -7.42 16.18 -7.01
N TYR A 34 -6.50 15.37 -6.50
CA TYR A 34 -6.08 14.10 -7.12
C TYR A 34 -6.65 12.85 -6.41
N SER A 35 -7.90 12.94 -5.95
CA SER A 35 -8.60 11.84 -5.28
C SER A 35 -8.92 10.69 -6.26
N ILE A 36 -7.91 9.90 -6.59
CA ILE A 36 -8.10 8.56 -7.15
C ILE A 36 -8.62 7.69 -5.99
N PRO A 37 -9.82 7.09 -6.08
CA PRO A 37 -10.45 6.38 -4.96
C PRO A 37 -9.53 5.36 -4.26
N MET A 38 -8.70 4.66 -5.02
CA MET A 38 -7.72 3.72 -4.49
C MET A 38 -6.58 4.38 -3.70
N CYS A 39 -6.14 5.59 -4.06
CA CYS A 39 -5.15 6.32 -3.25
C CYS A 39 -5.72 6.69 -1.88
N THR A 40 -6.99 7.09 -1.83
CA THR A 40 -7.69 7.43 -0.58
C THR A 40 -7.84 6.21 0.32
N LEU A 41 -8.25 5.06 -0.24
CA LEU A 41 -8.34 3.79 0.49
C LEU A 41 -6.99 3.37 1.08
N VAL A 42 -5.94 3.37 0.25
CA VAL A 42 -4.58 3.00 0.69
C VAL A 42 -4.07 3.94 1.77
N ASN A 43 -4.38 5.24 1.68
CA ASN A 43 -4.07 6.21 2.72
C ASN A 43 -4.68 5.86 4.07
N THR A 44 -5.99 5.56 4.09
CA THR A 44 -6.69 5.16 5.31
C THR A 44 -6.02 3.95 5.93
N HIS A 45 -5.68 2.94 5.13
CA HIS A 45 -5.00 1.74 5.61
C HIS A 45 -3.60 2.06 6.18
N LEU A 46 -2.81 2.89 5.50
CA LEU A 46 -1.49 3.30 5.98
C LEU A 46 -1.56 4.08 7.29
N SER A 47 -2.56 4.94 7.49
CA SER A 47 -2.77 5.64 8.76
C SER A 47 -3.07 4.69 9.92
N LEU A 48 -3.88 3.65 9.67
CA LEU A 48 -4.17 2.62 10.69
C LEU A 48 -2.93 1.78 11.01
N LEU A 49 -2.17 1.40 9.98
CA LEU A 49 -0.94 0.63 10.14
C LEU A 49 0.17 1.43 10.82
N ALA A 50 0.25 2.74 10.60
CA ALA A 50 1.21 3.60 11.30
C ALA A 50 0.99 3.64 12.82
N ILE A 51 -0.27 3.56 13.27
CA ILE A 51 -0.61 3.44 14.69
C ILE A 51 -0.25 2.05 15.21
N LYS A 52 -0.53 1.00 14.43
CA LYS A 52 -0.30 -0.39 14.84
C LYS A 52 1.19 -0.76 14.88
N PHE A 53 2.01 -0.20 13.99
CA PHE A 53 3.42 -0.53 13.80
C PHE A 53 4.31 0.72 13.95
N PRO A 54 4.45 1.26 15.18
CA PRO A 54 5.24 2.47 15.43
C PRO A 54 6.74 2.31 15.13
N GLU A 55 7.24 1.07 15.06
CA GLU A 55 8.60 0.74 14.61
C GLU A 55 8.79 0.87 13.10
N THR A 56 7.77 1.29 12.36
CA THR A 56 7.82 1.51 10.92
C THR A 56 7.39 2.93 10.61
N LYS A 57 8.23 3.67 9.90
CA LYS A 57 7.96 5.01 9.41
C LYS A 57 7.14 4.94 8.13
N PHE A 58 5.93 5.51 8.18
CA PHE A 58 5.05 5.68 7.02
C PHE A 58 5.09 7.14 6.58
N VAL A 59 5.40 7.39 5.32
CA VAL A 59 5.47 8.73 4.73
C VAL A 59 4.60 8.75 3.47
N LYS A 60 3.88 9.85 3.23
CA LYS A 60 3.11 10.08 2.00
C LYS A 60 3.66 11.28 1.25
N ALA A 61 3.59 11.24 -0.07
CA ALA A 61 3.97 12.36 -0.93
C ALA A 61 3.12 12.40 -2.20
N ILE A 62 3.03 13.59 -2.80
CA ILE A 62 2.30 13.79 -4.05
C ILE A 62 3.18 13.29 -5.21
N ALA A 63 2.62 12.43 -6.05
CA ALA A 63 3.41 11.72 -7.07
C ALA A 63 4.11 12.68 -8.05
N LYS A 64 3.38 13.70 -8.50
CA LYS A 64 3.86 14.69 -9.46
C LYS A 64 4.90 15.66 -8.88
N SER A 65 4.97 15.82 -7.54
CA SER A 65 6.02 16.62 -6.92
C SER A 65 7.31 15.82 -6.70
N CYS A 66 7.22 14.49 -6.61
CA CYS A 66 8.39 13.64 -6.41
C CYS A 66 9.03 13.12 -7.71
N ILE A 67 8.21 12.85 -8.74
CA ILE A 67 8.67 12.26 -9.99
C ILE A 67 8.02 12.99 -11.16
N GLU A 68 8.87 13.62 -11.97
CA GLU A 68 8.44 14.34 -13.17
C GLU A 68 7.71 13.38 -14.12
N ASN A 69 6.55 13.80 -14.64
CA ASN A 69 5.73 13.02 -15.56
C ASN A 69 5.32 11.62 -15.06
N TYR A 70 5.16 11.42 -13.74
CA TYR A 70 4.67 10.13 -13.23
C TYR A 70 3.23 9.86 -13.69
N HIS A 71 3.01 8.72 -14.35
CA HIS A 71 1.71 8.40 -14.93
C HIS A 71 0.67 8.01 -13.85
N ASP A 72 -0.56 8.48 -13.99
CA ASP A 72 -1.64 8.20 -13.03
C ASP A 72 -1.99 6.70 -12.95
N ASN A 73 -1.77 5.93 -14.02
CA ASN A 73 -1.98 4.47 -14.03
C ASN A 73 -1.00 3.70 -13.13
N CYS A 74 0.11 4.34 -12.73
CA CYS A 74 1.05 3.79 -11.76
C CYS A 74 0.57 3.99 -10.32
N LEU A 75 -0.53 4.73 -10.10
CA LEU A 75 -1.07 5.01 -8.78
C LEU A 75 -2.15 3.98 -8.36
N PRO A 76 -2.29 3.72 -7.05
CA PRO A 76 -1.38 4.13 -5.98
C PRO A 76 -0.01 3.45 -6.08
N THR A 77 1.04 4.09 -5.53
CA THR A 77 2.38 3.52 -5.49
C THR A 77 2.89 3.48 -4.05
N ILE A 78 3.44 2.35 -3.62
CA ILE A 78 4.19 2.21 -2.36
C ILE A 78 5.58 1.69 -2.64
N PHE A 79 6.58 2.35 -2.05
CA PHE A 79 7.95 1.85 -1.97
C PHE A 79 8.29 1.48 -0.53
N VAL A 80 8.82 0.28 -0.34
CA VAL A 80 9.36 -0.18 0.94
C VAL A 80 10.88 -0.06 0.87
N TYR A 81 11.45 0.72 1.77
CA TYR A 81 12.90 0.83 1.93
C TYR A 81 13.33 0.17 3.23
N LYS A 82 14.52 -0.42 3.27
CA LYS A 82 15.21 -0.92 4.48
C LYS A 82 16.71 -0.83 4.26
N ASP A 83 17.46 -0.41 5.28
CA ASP A 83 18.93 -0.28 5.20
C ASP A 83 19.41 0.51 3.94
N GLY A 84 18.66 1.55 3.58
CA GLY A 84 18.93 2.40 2.40
C GLY A 84 18.61 1.79 1.03
N LYS A 85 18.04 0.58 0.97
CA LYS A 85 17.68 -0.14 -0.26
C LYS A 85 16.17 -0.30 -0.41
N ILE A 86 15.70 -0.50 -1.63
CA ILE A 86 14.28 -0.83 -1.90
C ILE A 86 14.10 -2.34 -1.74
N GLU A 87 13.30 -2.75 -0.77
CA GLU A 87 12.94 -4.15 -0.50
C GLU A 87 11.67 -4.56 -1.25
N GLY A 88 10.78 -3.61 -1.54
CA GLY A 88 9.49 -3.90 -2.15
C GLY A 88 8.89 -2.70 -2.87
N LYS A 89 8.07 -2.99 -3.88
CA LYS A 89 7.28 -1.99 -4.60
C LYS A 89 5.90 -2.53 -4.90
N LEU A 90 4.89 -1.69 -4.70
CA LEU A 90 3.51 -1.92 -5.12
C LEU A 90 3.13 -0.78 -6.04
N ILE A 91 2.81 -1.06 -7.30
CA ILE A 91 2.57 -0.04 -8.32
C ILE A 91 1.25 -0.31 -9.03
N GLY A 92 0.38 0.69 -9.04
CA GLY A 92 -0.89 0.65 -9.76
C GLY A 92 -1.97 -0.14 -9.02
N VAL A 93 -3.22 0.12 -9.41
CA VAL A 93 -4.42 -0.42 -8.74
C VAL A 93 -4.45 -1.95 -8.64
N VAL A 94 -3.84 -2.68 -9.58
CA VAL A 94 -3.82 -4.15 -9.60
C VAL A 94 -3.08 -4.72 -8.39
N GLU A 95 -2.01 -4.07 -7.94
CA GLU A 95 -1.25 -4.48 -6.75
C GLU A 95 -2.05 -4.32 -5.45
N PHE A 96 -3.15 -3.57 -5.49
CA PHE A 96 -4.03 -3.29 -4.36
C PHE A 96 -5.42 -3.90 -4.59
N GLY A 97 -5.49 -5.05 -5.26
CA GLY A 97 -6.75 -5.80 -5.47
C GLY A 97 -7.51 -5.46 -6.76
N GLY A 98 -7.10 -4.42 -7.50
CA GLY A 98 -7.65 -4.08 -8.82
C GLY A 98 -9.13 -3.67 -8.84
N THR A 99 -9.73 -3.63 -10.03
CA THR A 99 -11.16 -3.37 -10.29
C THR A 99 -12.00 -4.65 -10.30
N ALA A 100 -11.41 -5.80 -9.97
CA ALA A 100 -12.16 -7.05 -9.88
C ALA A 100 -13.11 -6.94 -8.68
N ILE A 101 -14.41 -7.03 -8.95
CA ILE A 101 -15.50 -7.08 -7.98
C ILE A 101 -15.36 -8.38 -7.19
N THR A 102 -14.36 -8.46 -6.31
CA THR A 102 -14.32 -9.47 -5.25
C THR A 102 -15.17 -8.95 -4.11
N VAL A 103 -16.05 -9.80 -3.58
CA VAL A 103 -17.04 -9.43 -2.55
C VAL A 103 -16.40 -8.75 -1.32
N GLU A 104 -15.12 -8.99 -1.06
CA GLU A 104 -14.42 -8.51 0.14
C GLU A 104 -13.49 -7.30 -0.07
N GLY A 105 -13.32 -6.79 -1.30
CA GLY A 105 -12.48 -5.62 -1.57
C GLY A 105 -11.00 -5.77 -1.13
N PHE A 106 -10.27 -4.66 -1.04
CA PHE A 106 -8.90 -4.61 -0.50
C PHE A 106 -8.93 -3.94 0.88
N VAL A 107 -8.67 -4.71 1.93
CA VAL A 107 -8.78 -4.31 3.34
C VAL A 107 -7.40 -4.11 3.98
N VAL A 108 -7.37 -3.58 5.19
CA VAL A 108 -6.14 -3.26 5.93
C VAL A 108 -5.23 -4.49 6.06
N SER A 109 -5.79 -5.66 6.36
CA SER A 109 -5.02 -6.91 6.53
C SER A 109 -4.32 -7.36 5.25
N ASP A 110 -4.84 -7.03 4.06
CA ASP A 110 -4.15 -7.32 2.80
C ASP A 110 -2.87 -6.50 2.66
N LEU A 111 -2.96 -5.20 3.00
CA LEU A 111 -1.82 -4.30 2.96
C LEU A 111 -0.80 -4.66 4.04
N GLU A 112 -1.27 -5.00 5.25
CA GLU A 112 -0.44 -5.51 6.33
C GLU A 112 0.38 -6.72 5.86
N TRP A 113 -0.29 -7.72 5.27
CA TRP A 113 0.40 -8.90 4.76
C TRP A 113 1.46 -8.56 3.72
N LYS A 114 1.14 -7.73 2.71
CA LYS A 114 2.12 -7.31 1.69
C LYS A 114 3.33 -6.60 2.27
N LEU A 115 3.12 -5.72 3.25
CA LEU A 115 4.22 -5.01 3.91
C LEU A 115 5.07 -5.96 4.76
N ALA A 116 4.46 -6.95 5.40
CA ALA A 116 5.17 -7.99 6.12
C ALA A 116 6.01 -8.88 5.20
N GLU A 117 5.50 -9.22 4.01
CA GLU A 117 6.25 -9.97 2.98
C GLU A 117 7.51 -9.23 2.54
N PHE A 118 7.48 -7.90 2.49
CA PHE A 118 8.67 -7.07 2.21
C PHE A 118 9.55 -6.83 3.45
N GLY A 119 9.22 -7.44 4.60
CA GLY A 119 9.96 -7.28 5.85
C GLY A 119 9.90 -5.87 6.43
N ALA A 120 8.89 -5.09 6.06
CA ALA A 120 8.67 -3.73 6.53
C ALA A 120 8.09 -3.70 7.94
N ILE A 121 7.19 -4.65 8.25
CA ILE A 121 6.50 -4.78 9.52
C ILE A 121 6.54 -6.23 10.02
N LYS A 122 6.31 -6.44 11.32
CA LYS A 122 6.14 -7.78 11.91
C LYS A 122 4.66 -8.03 12.16
N THR A 123 4.00 -8.74 11.26
CA THR A 123 2.58 -9.10 11.40
C THR A 123 2.39 -10.34 12.28
N ASP A 124 1.26 -10.40 12.98
CA ASP A 124 0.79 -11.60 13.68
C ASP A 124 -0.13 -12.47 12.81
N LEU A 125 -0.39 -12.06 11.56
CA LEU A 125 -1.19 -12.86 10.63
C LEU A 125 -0.48 -14.20 10.35
N GLU A 126 -1.21 -15.30 10.50
CA GLU A 126 -0.67 -16.64 10.29
C GLU A 126 -0.66 -17.04 8.80
N GLU A 127 -1.60 -16.51 8.01
CA GLU A 127 -1.72 -16.79 6.59
C GLU A 127 -2.15 -15.57 5.76
N ASN A 128 -1.88 -15.63 4.45
CA ASN A 128 -2.28 -14.60 3.50
C ASN A 128 -3.82 -14.51 3.45
N PRO A 129 -4.42 -13.35 3.78
CA PRO A 129 -5.87 -13.17 3.81
C PRO A 129 -6.58 -13.48 2.47
N ARG A 130 -5.87 -13.41 1.34
CA ARG A 130 -6.43 -13.68 -0.01
C ARG A 130 -6.18 -15.08 -0.54
N LYS A 131 -5.56 -15.98 0.24
CA LYS A 131 -5.17 -17.33 -0.21
C LYS A 131 -6.35 -18.13 -0.77
N GLY A 132 -7.53 -18.04 -0.15
CA GLY A 132 -8.73 -18.77 -0.57
C GLY A 132 -9.35 -18.30 -1.91
N ILE A 133 -9.17 -17.04 -2.30
CA ILE A 133 -9.80 -16.48 -3.52
C ILE A 133 -9.19 -17.11 -4.78
N LYS A 134 -7.86 -17.28 -4.79
CA LYS A 134 -7.12 -17.83 -5.93
C LYS A 134 -7.44 -19.32 -6.15
N ASP A 135 -7.64 -20.06 -5.06
CA ASP A 135 -7.97 -21.48 -5.09
C ASP A 135 -9.40 -21.73 -5.59
N MET A 136 -10.37 -20.87 -5.26
CA MET A 136 -11.74 -20.95 -5.81
C MET A 136 -11.81 -20.64 -7.31
N MET A 137 -11.05 -19.67 -7.80
CA MET A 137 -11.00 -19.37 -9.23
C MET A 137 -10.36 -20.52 -10.02
N MET A 138 -9.24 -21.06 -9.52
CA MET A 138 -8.56 -22.19 -10.16
C MET A 138 -9.37 -23.48 -10.13
N SER A 139 -10.09 -23.75 -9.03
CA SER A 139 -10.98 -24.92 -8.93
C SER A 139 -12.21 -24.80 -9.82
N SER A 140 -12.77 -23.60 -10.00
CA SER A 140 -13.88 -23.34 -10.92
C SER A 140 -13.47 -23.52 -12.39
N LEU A 141 -12.28 -23.04 -12.78
CA LEU A 141 -11.74 -23.25 -14.12
C LEU A 141 -11.46 -24.73 -14.42
N ARG A 142 -10.91 -25.47 -13.44
CA ARG A 142 -10.70 -26.92 -13.58
C ARG A 142 -12.01 -27.68 -13.72
N LYS A 143 -13.07 -27.28 -13.00
CA LYS A 143 -14.40 -27.89 -13.14
C LYS A 143 -14.99 -27.66 -14.53
N ALA A 144 -14.89 -26.44 -15.05
CA ALA A 144 -15.39 -26.11 -16.39
C ALA A 144 -14.69 -26.89 -17.53
N SER A 145 -13.45 -27.35 -17.30
CA SER A 145 -12.70 -28.14 -18.30
C SER A 145 -13.03 -29.64 -18.29
N ILE A 146 -13.82 -30.13 -17.32
CA ILE A 146 -14.12 -31.56 -17.13
C ILE A 146 -15.51 -31.92 -17.69
N ASP A 147 -16.38 -30.95 -17.95
CA ASP A 147 -17.75 -31.17 -18.44
C ASP A 147 -17.90 -31.25 -19.98
N ASP A 148 -16.80 -31.24 -20.74
CA ASP A 148 -16.81 -31.33 -22.22
C ASP A 148 -16.53 -32.77 -22.77
N ASN A 149 -16.94 -33.83 -22.06
CA ASN A 149 -16.84 -35.21 -22.57
C ASN A 149 -17.99 -36.13 -22.18
#